data_AF-A0A060Q0Q6-F1
#
_entry.id   AF-A0A060Q0Q6-F1
#
_cell.length_a   1.000
_cell.length_b   1.000
_cell.length_c   1.000
_cell.angle_alpha   90.00
_cell.angle_beta   90.00
_cell.angle_gamma   90.00
#
_symmetry.space_group_name_H-M   'P 1'
#
loop_
_entity.id
_entity.type
_entity.pdbx_description
1 polymer ?
#
loop_
_entity_poly.entity_id
_entity_poly.type
_entity_poly.pdbx_seq_one_letter_code
_entity_poly.pdbx_strand_id
1 'polypeptide(L)'
;KVEGCAACAKYLLIVFNIIFFLVGAGLLAVGLWVLLSPYKVDILAVLDNQIIQTGVYFIIALGAFIFLVGFLGCCGACCENRLLLVLYFIIVLIVFLAQIALSAAVIAFRSDVDAFITDNLNTTMNSYVSVDDEGKYSVGWNAIQLVLTCCGTNGYGDWAETDWAGTETYTINGQSVTLEFPVTCCKVDDPYALVDGDYPEPLNVTACVMNKDSNFL
;
A
#
# COMPACT_ATOMS: atom_id res chain seq x y z
N LYS A 1 -11.64 7.11 -45.40
CA LYS A 1 -11.19 8.28 -44.62
C LYS A 1 -12.01 8.26 -43.34
N VAL A 2 -11.40 8.01 -42.19
CA VAL A 2 -12.15 7.92 -40.92
C VAL A 2 -12.48 9.35 -40.48
N GLU A 3 -13.78 9.68 -40.40
CA GLU A 3 -14.26 11.02 -40.03
C GLU A 3 -14.00 11.32 -38.53
N GLY A 4 -13.86 12.61 -38.21
CA GLY A 4 -13.13 13.13 -37.04
C GLY A 4 -13.39 12.48 -35.68
N CYS A 5 -14.62 12.05 -35.38
CA CYS A 5 -14.96 11.42 -34.09
C CYS A 5 -14.29 10.05 -33.90
N ALA A 6 -14.27 9.21 -34.93
CA ALA A 6 -13.64 7.89 -34.86
C ALA A 6 -12.11 7.97 -34.87
N ALA A 7 -11.53 9.01 -35.49
CA ALA A 7 -10.11 9.30 -35.37
C ALA A 7 -9.75 9.73 -33.93
N CYS A 8 -10.51 10.64 -33.31
CA CYS A 8 -10.30 11.04 -31.92
C CYS A 8 -10.39 9.86 -30.95
N ALA A 9 -11.41 9.00 -31.09
CA ALA A 9 -11.56 7.80 -30.26
C ALA A 9 -10.36 6.84 -30.40
N LYS A 10 -9.85 6.65 -31.62
CA LYS A 10 -8.65 5.82 -31.87
C LYS A 10 -7.43 6.39 -31.15
N TYR A 11 -7.17 7.69 -31.27
CA TYR A 11 -6.03 8.32 -30.60
C TYR A 11 -6.14 8.27 -29.08
N LEU A 12 -7.32 8.53 -28.52
CA LEU A 12 -7.56 8.40 -27.08
C LEU A 12 -7.28 6.97 -26.60
N LEU A 13 -7.82 5.98 -27.31
CA LEU A 13 -7.60 4.57 -26.98
C LEU A 13 -6.10 4.20 -27.00
N ILE A 14 -5.35 4.68 -28.00
CA ILE A 14 -3.90 4.46 -28.08
C ILE A 14 -3.19 5.11 -26.88
N VAL A 15 -3.47 6.38 -26.59
CA VAL A 15 -2.82 7.11 -25.48
C VAL A 15 -3.10 6.45 -24.14
N PHE A 16 -4.36 6.10 -23.84
CA PHE A 16 -4.71 5.42 -22.60
C PHE A 16 -4.03 4.05 -22.48
N ASN A 17 -3.98 3.26 -23.56
CA ASN A 17 -3.33 1.95 -23.53
C ASN A 17 -1.80 2.05 -23.41
N ILE A 18 -1.17 3.10 -23.94
CA ILE A 18 0.26 3.38 -23.69
C ILE A 18 0.49 3.70 -22.21
N ILE A 19 -0.37 4.51 -21.60
CA ILE A 19 -0.27 4.80 -20.16
C ILE A 19 -0.38 3.50 -19.34
N PHE A 20 -1.39 2.67 -19.61
CA PHE A 20 -1.54 1.39 -18.93
C PHE A 20 -0.34 0.46 -19.15
N PHE A 21 0.18 0.40 -20.38
CA PHE A 21 1.38 -0.37 -20.69
C PHE A 21 2.58 0.07 -19.85
N LEU A 22 2.82 1.39 -19.75
CA LEU A 22 3.92 1.93 -18.95
C LEU A 22 3.72 1.70 -17.44
N VAL A 23 2.50 1.87 -16.93
CA VAL A 23 2.18 1.58 -15.53
C VAL A 23 2.37 0.09 -15.22
N GLY A 24 1.89 -0.80 -16.08
CA GLY A 24 2.08 -2.25 -15.95
C GLY A 24 3.56 -2.64 -15.98
N ALA A 25 4.35 -2.05 -16.89
CA ALA A 25 5.80 -2.24 -16.94
C ALA A 25 6.49 -1.75 -15.65
N GLY A 26 6.07 -0.61 -15.11
CA GLY A 26 6.57 -0.07 -13.84
C GLY A 26 6.27 -1.01 -12.66
N LEU A 27 5.02 -1.47 -12.53
CA LEU A 27 4.63 -2.43 -11.49
C LEU A 27 5.41 -3.74 -11.58
N LEU A 28 5.58 -4.28 -12.80
CA LEU A 28 6.42 -5.44 -13.06
C LEU A 28 7.87 -5.21 -12.63
N ALA A 29 8.45 -4.08 -13.03
CA ALA A 29 9.83 -3.74 -12.70
C ALA A 29 10.03 -3.63 -11.18
N VAL A 30 9.13 -2.94 -10.48
CA VAL A 30 9.17 -2.82 -9.01
C VAL A 30 8.99 -4.18 -8.34
N GLY A 31 7.99 -4.97 -8.74
CA GLY A 31 7.75 -6.29 -8.16
C GLY A 31 8.94 -7.24 -8.38
N LEU A 32 9.51 -7.27 -9.58
CA LEU A 32 10.71 -8.05 -9.89
C LEU A 32 11.94 -7.51 -9.15
N TRP A 33 12.10 -6.20 -9.03
CA TRP A 33 13.19 -5.60 -8.27
C TRP A 33 13.15 -6.05 -6.81
N VAL A 34 11.99 -5.96 -6.16
CA VAL A 34 11.81 -6.44 -4.78
C VAL A 34 12.10 -7.95 -4.66
N LEU A 35 11.67 -8.75 -5.64
CA LEU A 35 11.89 -10.20 -5.65
C LEU A 35 13.36 -10.60 -5.92
N LEU A 36 14.09 -9.82 -6.72
CA LEU A 36 15.43 -10.16 -7.22
C LEU A 36 16.57 -9.41 -6.54
N SER A 37 16.27 -8.37 -5.76
CA SER A 37 17.25 -7.48 -5.11
C SER A 37 18.33 -8.28 -4.37
N PRO A 38 19.64 -7.99 -4.54
CA PRO A 38 20.76 -8.75 -3.97
C PRO A 38 20.85 -8.68 -2.43
N TYR A 39 20.13 -7.77 -1.77
CA TYR A 39 19.91 -7.74 -0.32
C TYR A 39 18.94 -8.83 0.16
N LYS A 40 18.93 -9.98 -0.53
CA LYS A 40 18.03 -11.09 -0.27
C LYS A 40 18.15 -11.58 1.17
N VAL A 41 19.26 -11.43 1.87
CA VAL A 41 19.35 -11.93 3.26
C VAL A 41 18.40 -11.21 4.22
N ASP A 42 18.28 -9.88 4.12
CA ASP A 42 17.34 -9.11 4.95
C ASP A 42 15.92 -9.16 4.35
N ILE A 43 15.80 -9.10 3.02
CA ILE A 43 14.52 -9.18 2.31
C ILE A 43 13.92 -10.60 2.35
N LEU A 44 14.71 -11.67 2.45
CA LEU A 44 14.21 -13.06 2.60
C LEU A 44 13.69 -13.29 4.01
N ALA A 45 14.28 -12.71 5.06
CA ALA A 45 13.65 -12.74 6.40
C ALA A 45 12.29 -12.01 6.40
N VAL A 46 12.14 -10.99 5.54
CA VAL A 46 10.89 -10.28 5.30
C VAL A 46 9.92 -11.10 4.42
N LEU A 47 10.38 -11.70 3.31
CA LEU A 47 9.62 -12.49 2.32
C LEU A 47 9.33 -13.94 2.74
N ASP A 48 10.02 -14.50 3.72
CA ASP A 48 9.69 -15.80 4.34
C ASP A 48 8.37 -15.72 5.13
N ASN A 49 7.86 -14.50 5.30
CA ASN A 49 6.49 -14.29 5.73
C ASN A 49 5.54 -14.25 4.54
N GLN A 50 4.60 -15.20 4.62
CA GLN A 50 3.61 -15.50 3.60
C GLN A 50 2.82 -14.27 3.13
N ILE A 51 2.59 -13.25 3.97
CA ILE A 51 1.78 -12.08 3.62
C ILE A 51 2.52 -11.18 2.63
N ILE A 52 3.77 -10.82 2.91
CA ILE A 52 4.57 -9.94 2.04
C ILE A 52 4.93 -10.65 0.75
N GLN A 53 5.25 -11.95 0.83
CA GLN A 53 5.48 -12.76 -0.35
C GLN A 53 4.26 -12.78 -1.28
N THR A 54 3.07 -12.96 -0.72
CA THR A 54 1.81 -12.94 -1.45
C THR A 54 1.59 -11.57 -2.10
N GLY A 55 1.85 -10.47 -1.38
CA GLY A 55 1.72 -9.11 -1.89
C GLY A 55 2.64 -8.83 -3.10
N VAL A 56 3.91 -9.23 -3.02
CA VAL A 56 4.86 -9.05 -4.13
C VAL A 56 4.46 -9.86 -5.35
N TYR A 57 4.06 -11.12 -5.18
CA TYR A 57 3.54 -11.92 -6.30
C TYR A 57 2.28 -11.33 -6.91
N PHE A 58 1.38 -10.78 -6.09
CA PHE A 58 0.18 -10.10 -6.56
C PHE A 58 0.52 -8.85 -7.40
N ILE A 59 1.46 -8.02 -6.95
CA ILE A 59 1.94 -6.85 -7.71
C ILE A 59 2.54 -7.27 -9.06
N ILE A 60 3.36 -8.32 -9.09
CA ILE A 60 3.93 -8.86 -10.34
C ILE A 60 2.82 -9.38 -11.26
N ALA A 61 1.89 -10.17 -10.76
CA ALA A 61 0.79 -10.72 -11.55
C ALA A 61 -0.12 -9.63 -12.12
N LEU A 62 -0.49 -8.65 -11.30
CA LEU A 62 -1.30 -7.50 -11.70
C LEU A 62 -0.56 -6.63 -12.72
N GLY A 63 0.72 -6.34 -12.49
CA GLY A 63 1.58 -5.61 -13.42
C GLY A 63 1.67 -6.31 -14.78
N ALA A 64 1.89 -7.64 -14.77
CA ALA A 64 1.92 -8.47 -15.98
C ALA A 64 0.61 -8.38 -16.76
N PHE A 65 -0.51 -8.51 -16.06
CA PHE A 65 -1.83 -8.44 -16.66
C PHE A 65 -2.09 -7.08 -17.30
N ILE A 66 -1.83 -5.99 -16.58
CA ILE A 66 -2.01 -4.62 -17.09
C ILE A 66 -1.10 -4.34 -18.29
N PHE A 67 0.16 -4.77 -18.22
CA PHE A 67 1.12 -4.67 -19.32
C PHE A 67 0.61 -5.35 -20.59
N LEU A 68 0.13 -6.60 -20.46
CA LEU A 68 -0.40 -7.37 -21.58
C LEU A 68 -1.66 -6.73 -22.18
N VAL A 69 -2.61 -6.29 -21.33
CA VAL A 69 -3.84 -5.63 -21.79
C VAL A 69 -3.52 -4.32 -22.52
N GLY A 70 -2.61 -3.50 -21.98
CA GLY A 70 -2.15 -2.27 -22.62
C GLY A 70 -1.45 -2.52 -23.96
N PHE A 71 -0.62 -3.57 -24.03
CA PHE A 71 0.03 -4.00 -25.27
C PHE A 71 -1.00 -4.43 -26.33
N LEU A 72 -1.98 -5.26 -25.96
CA LEU A 72 -3.05 -5.71 -26.86
C LEU A 72 -3.89 -4.53 -27.38
N GLY A 73 -4.23 -3.58 -26.51
CA GLY A 73 -4.97 -2.38 -26.89
C GLY A 73 -4.21 -1.49 -27.86
N CYS A 74 -2.91 -1.26 -27.59
CA CYS A 74 -2.05 -0.46 -28.46
C CYS A 74 -1.81 -1.15 -29.82
N CYS A 75 -1.40 -2.42 -29.83
CA CYS A 75 -1.19 -3.19 -31.05
C CYS A 75 -2.48 -3.37 -31.87
N GLY A 76 -3.62 -3.63 -31.22
CA GLY A 76 -4.91 -3.76 -31.90
C GLY A 76 -5.32 -2.47 -32.62
N ALA A 77 -5.09 -1.32 -31.99
CA ALA A 77 -5.39 -0.01 -32.57
C ALA A 77 -4.40 0.42 -33.67
N CYS A 78 -3.10 0.21 -33.46
CA CYS A 78 -2.05 0.58 -34.40
C CYS A 78 -2.05 -0.31 -35.66
N CYS A 79 -2.18 -1.63 -35.48
CA CYS A 79 -2.20 -2.60 -36.58
C CYS A 79 -3.58 -2.74 -37.25
N GLU A 80 -4.59 -1.99 -36.78
CA GLU A 80 -6.00 -2.08 -37.22
C GLU A 80 -6.54 -3.53 -37.23
N ASN A 81 -6.04 -4.35 -36.30
CA ASN A 81 -6.39 -5.76 -36.22
C ASN A 81 -7.64 -5.94 -35.37
N ARG A 82 -8.77 -6.20 -36.06
CA ARG A 82 -10.08 -6.40 -35.41
C ARG A 82 -10.07 -7.52 -34.38
N LEU A 83 -9.32 -8.60 -34.58
CA LEU A 83 -9.26 -9.71 -33.63
C LEU A 83 -8.63 -9.27 -32.30
N LEU A 84 -7.51 -8.56 -32.37
CA LEU A 84 -6.84 -8.02 -31.17
C LEU A 84 -7.74 -7.02 -30.44
N LEU A 85 -8.46 -6.17 -31.17
CA LEU A 85 -9.39 -5.20 -30.59
C LEU A 85 -10.60 -5.87 -29.93
N VAL A 86 -11.15 -6.94 -30.54
CA VAL A 86 -12.23 -7.75 -29.96
C VAL A 86 -11.76 -8.48 -28.70
N LEU A 87 -10.57 -9.09 -28.72
CA LEU A 87 -9.98 -9.74 -27.54
C LEU A 87 -9.77 -8.74 -26.41
N TYR A 88 -9.20 -7.58 -26.71
CA TYR A 88 -9.06 -6.48 -25.75
C TYR A 88 -10.41 -6.10 -25.13
N PHE A 89 -11.44 -5.90 -25.96
CA PHE A 89 -12.79 -5.56 -25.49
C PHE A 89 -13.39 -6.66 -24.60
N ILE A 90 -13.25 -7.93 -24.97
CA ILE A 90 -13.74 -9.06 -24.16
C ILE A 90 -13.03 -9.11 -22.80
N ILE A 91 -11.71 -8.95 -22.76
CA ILE A 91 -10.95 -8.94 -21.50
C ILE A 91 -11.41 -7.79 -20.60
N VAL A 92 -11.51 -6.58 -21.14
CA VAL A 92 -11.98 -5.40 -20.39
C VAL A 92 -13.41 -5.60 -19.90
N LEU A 93 -14.29 -6.19 -20.70
CA LEU A 93 -15.67 -6.48 -20.31
C LEU A 93 -15.73 -7.49 -19.15
N ILE A 94 -14.93 -8.55 -19.19
CA ILE A 94 -14.84 -9.53 -18.09
C ILE A 94 -14.35 -8.85 -16.81
N VAL A 95 -13.29 -8.03 -16.90
CA VAL A 95 -12.77 -7.27 -15.75
C VAL A 95 -13.84 -6.34 -15.18
N PHE A 96 -14.58 -5.63 -16.04
CA PHE A 96 -15.66 -4.74 -15.61
C PHE A 96 -16.76 -5.49 -14.85
N LEU A 97 -17.22 -6.64 -15.38
CA LEU A 97 -18.22 -7.47 -14.72
C LEU A 97 -17.69 -8.05 -13.39
N ALA A 98 -16.43 -8.50 -13.37
CA ALA A 98 -15.79 -8.98 -12.16
C ALA A 98 -15.68 -7.89 -11.09
N GLN A 99 -15.33 -6.65 -11.47
CA GLN A 99 -15.27 -5.52 -10.55
C GLN A 99 -16.64 -5.18 -9.96
N ILE A 100 -17.71 -5.22 -10.76
CA ILE A 100 -19.08 -5.02 -10.24
C ILE A 100 -19.43 -6.11 -9.24
N ALA A 101 -19.14 -7.39 -9.57
CA ALA A 101 -19.43 -8.51 -8.69
C ALA A 101 -18.63 -8.43 -7.38
N LEU A 102 -17.33 -8.11 -7.46
CA LEU A 102 -16.46 -7.92 -6.29
C LEU A 102 -16.95 -6.76 -5.42
N SER A 103 -17.28 -5.61 -6.03
CA SER A 103 -17.76 -4.44 -5.29
C SER A 103 -19.08 -4.73 -4.59
N ALA A 104 -20.02 -5.40 -5.27
CA ALA A 104 -21.28 -5.83 -4.67
C ALA A 104 -21.06 -6.81 -3.52
N ALA A 105 -20.13 -7.76 -3.66
CA ALA A 105 -19.78 -8.70 -2.60
C ALA A 105 -19.18 -7.99 -1.38
N VAL A 106 -18.22 -7.09 -1.57
CA VAL A 106 -17.62 -6.31 -0.48
C VAL A 106 -18.67 -5.50 0.29
N ILE A 107 -19.63 -4.90 -0.43
CA ILE A 107 -20.72 -4.15 0.21
C ILE A 107 -21.69 -5.09 0.96
N ALA A 108 -22.03 -6.23 0.37
CA ALA A 108 -22.95 -7.20 0.98
C ALA A 108 -22.37 -7.85 2.24
N PHE A 109 -21.06 -8.10 2.25
CA PHE A 109 -20.33 -8.73 3.36
C PHE A 109 -19.45 -7.73 4.11
N ARG A 110 -19.85 -6.44 4.15
CA ARG A 110 -19.01 -5.37 4.70
C ARG A 110 -18.56 -5.67 6.14
N SER A 111 -19.45 -6.12 7.01
CA SER A 111 -19.10 -6.41 8.41
C SER A 111 -18.07 -7.53 8.52
N ASP A 112 -18.17 -8.56 7.68
CA ASP A 112 -17.21 -9.68 7.67
C ASP A 112 -15.86 -9.23 7.11
N VAL A 113 -15.87 -8.38 6.07
CA VAL A 113 -14.65 -7.77 5.51
C VAL A 113 -13.97 -6.87 6.53
N ASP A 114 -14.73 -5.99 7.20
CA ASP A 114 -14.21 -5.08 8.22
C ASP A 114 -13.63 -5.87 9.40
N ALA A 115 -14.31 -6.92 9.86
CA ALA A 115 -13.81 -7.81 10.91
C ALA A 115 -12.55 -8.57 10.48
N PHE A 116 -12.53 -9.12 9.27
CA PHE A 116 -11.37 -9.83 8.73
C PHE A 116 -10.15 -8.92 8.63
N ILE A 117 -10.31 -7.70 8.08
CA ILE A 117 -9.20 -6.74 7.98
C ILE A 117 -8.72 -6.34 9.38
N THR A 118 -9.65 -6.04 10.29
CA THR A 118 -9.32 -5.61 11.65
C THR A 118 -8.54 -6.68 12.42
N ASP A 119 -9.00 -7.92 12.38
CA ASP A 119 -8.36 -9.06 13.08
C ASP A 119 -6.95 -9.33 12.55
N ASN A 120 -6.78 -9.29 11.22
CA ASN A 120 -5.46 -9.45 10.60
C ASN A 120 -4.52 -8.30 10.97
N LEU A 121 -4.98 -7.05 10.94
CA LEU A 121 -4.16 -5.90 11.32
C LEU A 121 -3.77 -5.96 12.80
N ASN A 122 -4.71 -6.20 13.71
CA ASN A 122 -4.43 -6.35 15.14
C ASN A 122 -3.43 -7.48 15.41
N THR A 123 -3.52 -8.59 14.68
CA THR A 123 -2.53 -9.68 14.78
C THR A 123 -1.13 -9.19 14.40
N THR A 124 -0.99 -8.38 13.34
CA THR A 124 0.31 -7.83 12.97
C THR A 124 0.83 -6.76 13.93
N MET A 125 -0.04 -6.03 14.65
CA MET A 125 0.37 -5.07 15.69
C MET A 125 1.11 -5.76 16.84
N ASN A 126 0.70 -6.98 17.21
CA ASN A 126 1.39 -7.78 18.23
C ASN A 126 2.81 -8.22 17.83
N SER A 127 3.17 -8.07 16.55
CA SER A 127 4.52 -8.34 16.04
C SER A 127 5.37 -7.06 15.88
N TYR A 128 4.85 -5.90 16.30
CA TYR A 128 5.58 -4.64 16.33
C TYR A 128 6.60 -4.65 17.48
N VAL A 129 7.82 -4.18 17.22
CA VAL A 129 8.92 -4.20 18.21
C VAL A 129 9.28 -2.79 18.67
N SER A 130 9.65 -1.89 17.77
CA SER A 130 9.99 -0.50 18.10
C SER A 130 10.03 0.35 16.83
N VAL A 131 10.22 1.66 16.98
CA VAL A 131 10.35 2.57 15.82
C VAL A 131 11.65 2.29 15.06
N ASP A 132 12.72 1.95 15.78
CA ASP A 132 14.06 1.73 15.21
C ASP A 132 14.27 0.30 14.69
N ASP A 133 13.30 -0.60 14.90
CA ASP A 133 13.37 -1.97 14.40
C ASP A 133 13.18 -2.00 12.88
N GLU A 134 14.17 -2.59 12.19
CA GLU A 134 14.14 -2.80 10.73
C GLU A 134 13.23 -3.96 10.32
N GLY A 135 12.59 -4.63 11.29
CA GLY A 135 11.60 -5.67 11.06
C GLY A 135 10.39 -5.17 10.28
N LYS A 136 9.89 -5.99 9.35
CA LYS A 136 8.79 -5.65 8.44
C LYS A 136 7.51 -5.13 9.09
N TYR A 137 7.19 -5.60 10.30
CA TYR A 137 5.99 -5.18 11.01
C TYR A 137 6.19 -3.79 11.59
N SER A 138 7.35 -3.55 12.20
CA SER A 138 7.77 -2.23 12.68
C SER A 138 7.83 -1.22 11.55
N VAL A 139 8.56 -1.53 10.47
CA VAL A 139 8.63 -0.69 9.26
C VAL A 139 7.25 -0.47 8.63
N GLY A 140 6.44 -1.51 8.51
CA GLY A 140 5.09 -1.44 7.94
C GLY A 140 4.16 -0.54 8.75
N TRP A 141 4.10 -0.74 10.07
CA TRP A 141 3.27 0.07 10.97
C TRP A 141 3.76 1.51 11.08
N ASN A 142 5.07 1.75 11.11
CA ASN A 142 5.61 3.11 11.08
C ASN A 142 5.20 3.84 9.79
N ALA A 143 5.37 3.19 8.63
CA ALA A 143 4.99 3.75 7.34
C ALA A 143 3.48 3.99 7.23
N ILE A 144 2.64 3.02 7.62
CA ILE A 144 1.18 3.15 7.58
C ILE A 144 0.71 4.33 8.44
N GLN A 145 1.20 4.43 9.68
CA GLN A 145 0.77 5.47 10.61
C GLN A 145 1.18 6.87 10.17
N LEU A 146 2.40 7.03 9.67
CA LEU A 146 2.90 8.31 9.16
C LEU A 146 2.22 8.72 7.84
N VAL A 147 2.17 7.83 6.86
CA VAL A 147 1.69 8.13 5.50
C VAL A 147 0.17 8.28 5.46
N LEU A 148 -0.56 7.45 6.21
CA LEU A 148 -2.02 7.53 6.27
C LEU A 148 -2.52 8.43 7.40
N THR A 149 -1.60 9.00 8.19
CA THR A 149 -1.93 9.89 9.31
C THR A 149 -2.96 9.26 10.25
N CYS A 150 -2.69 8.03 10.69
CA CYS A 150 -3.55 7.25 11.58
C CYS A 150 -2.73 6.58 12.70
N CYS A 151 -3.41 6.02 13.70
CA CYS A 151 -2.77 5.27 14.78
C CYS A 151 -3.62 4.05 15.17
N GLY A 152 -3.02 2.87 15.10
CA GLY A 152 -3.74 1.60 15.31
C GLY A 152 -4.75 1.28 14.19
N THR A 153 -5.59 0.29 14.44
CA THR A 153 -6.58 -0.20 13.46
C THR A 153 -7.89 0.57 13.53
N ASN A 154 -8.41 0.76 14.75
CA ASN A 154 -9.59 1.54 15.09
C ASN A 154 -9.24 2.80 15.90
N GLY A 155 -8.02 2.85 16.43
CA GLY A 155 -7.49 4.00 17.14
C GLY A 155 -6.30 3.62 18.02
N TYR A 156 -5.74 4.62 18.68
CA TYR A 156 -4.54 4.44 19.50
C TYR A 156 -4.71 3.51 20.70
N GLY A 157 -5.94 3.33 21.16
CA GLY A 157 -6.27 2.41 22.24
C GLY A 157 -5.91 0.96 21.91
N ASP A 158 -5.86 0.60 20.62
CA ASP A 158 -5.52 -0.75 20.17
C ASP A 158 -4.09 -1.14 20.58
N TRP A 159 -3.18 -0.17 20.68
CA TRP A 159 -1.81 -0.43 21.14
C TRP A 159 -1.75 -0.93 22.58
N ALA A 160 -2.68 -0.49 23.44
CA ALA A 160 -2.75 -0.94 24.82
C ALA A 160 -3.14 -2.42 24.97
N GLU A 161 -3.70 -3.03 23.92
CA GLU A 161 -4.02 -4.46 23.87
C GLU A 161 -2.85 -5.33 23.38
N THR A 162 -1.75 -4.71 22.93
CA THR A 162 -0.55 -5.40 22.45
C THR A 162 0.50 -5.56 23.54
N ASP A 163 1.37 -6.56 23.39
CA ASP A 163 2.53 -6.77 24.27
C ASP A 163 3.58 -5.64 24.20
N TRP A 164 3.46 -4.73 23.22
CA TRP A 164 4.36 -3.60 23.05
C TRP A 164 4.10 -2.47 24.05
N ALA A 165 2.85 -2.28 24.50
CA ALA A 165 2.50 -1.14 25.35
C ALA A 165 3.31 -1.13 26.65
N GLY A 166 3.97 0.00 26.89
CA GLY A 166 4.80 0.23 28.07
C GLY A 166 6.20 -0.39 28.06
N THR A 167 6.62 -0.97 26.93
CA THR A 167 8.00 -1.48 26.77
C THR A 167 9.00 -0.37 26.48
N GLU A 168 8.57 0.68 25.77
CA GLU A 168 9.41 1.80 25.35
C GLU A 168 9.23 3.02 26.27
N THR A 169 10.31 3.78 26.44
CA THR A 169 10.30 5.03 27.20
C THR A 169 10.88 6.17 26.39
N TYR A 170 10.27 7.35 26.52
CA TYR A 170 10.72 8.57 25.87
C TYR A 170 11.12 9.61 26.92
N THR A 171 12.27 10.26 26.74
CA THR A 171 12.78 11.24 27.70
C THR A 171 12.33 12.65 27.30
N ILE A 172 11.51 13.29 28.14
CA ILE A 172 10.99 14.64 27.93
C ILE A 172 11.50 15.52 29.07
N ASN A 173 12.30 16.55 28.77
CA ASN A 173 12.82 17.50 29.76
C ASN A 173 13.53 16.82 30.96
N GLY A 174 14.19 15.68 30.73
CA GLY A 174 14.86 14.89 31.77
C GLY A 174 13.96 13.94 32.55
N GLN A 175 12.68 13.82 32.20
CA GLN A 175 11.74 12.86 32.79
C GLN A 175 11.45 11.74 31.79
N SER A 176 11.62 10.49 32.20
CA SER A 176 11.27 9.32 31.39
C SER A 176 9.78 9.05 31.47
N VAL A 177 9.11 9.03 30.32
CA VAL A 177 7.68 8.74 30.17
C VAL A 177 7.54 7.43 29.42
N THR A 178 6.76 6.51 29.96
CA THR A 178 6.43 5.23 29.33
C THR A 178 5.41 5.44 28.21
N LEU A 179 5.67 4.87 27.03
CA LEU A 179 4.80 5.04 25.86
C LEU A 179 3.65 4.03 25.86
N GLU A 180 2.43 4.51 25.61
CA GLU A 180 1.23 3.67 25.44
C GLU A 180 0.98 3.30 23.96
N PHE A 181 1.55 4.07 23.04
CA PHE A 181 1.49 3.88 21.59
C PHE A 181 2.80 4.37 20.94
N PRO A 182 3.16 3.89 19.74
CA PRO A 182 4.37 4.31 19.04
C PRO A 182 4.41 5.82 18.77
N VAL A 183 5.60 6.43 18.80
CA VAL A 183 5.74 7.88 18.53
C VAL A 183 5.36 8.26 17.09
N THR A 184 5.28 7.29 16.18
CA THR A 184 4.74 7.46 14.82
C THR A 184 3.23 7.76 14.79
N CYS A 185 2.52 7.60 15.92
CA CYS A 185 1.15 8.10 16.11
C CYS A 185 1.05 9.60 16.38
N CYS A 186 2.18 10.28 16.60
CA CYS A 186 2.20 11.73 16.82
C CYS A 186 2.31 12.48 15.50
N LYS A 187 1.69 13.67 15.43
CA LYS A 187 1.80 14.53 14.24
C LYS A 187 3.25 14.94 13.95
N VAL A 188 3.63 14.80 12.69
CA VAL A 188 4.91 15.23 12.10
C VAL A 188 4.66 16.35 11.08
N ASP A 189 5.69 17.17 10.79
CA ASP A 189 5.57 18.28 9.83
C ASP A 189 5.50 17.80 8.37
N ASP A 190 6.37 16.85 8.03
CA ASP A 190 6.38 16.18 6.72
C ASP A 190 6.53 14.64 6.91
N PRO A 191 5.45 13.85 6.69
CA PRO A 191 5.50 12.40 6.83
C PRO A 191 6.35 11.70 5.75
N TYR A 192 6.78 12.41 4.71
CA TYR A 192 7.65 11.89 3.65
C TYR A 192 9.11 12.31 3.81
N ALA A 193 9.44 13.13 4.81
CA ALA A 193 10.80 13.52 5.13
C ALA A 193 11.52 12.37 5.87
N LEU A 194 11.98 11.38 5.11
CA LEU A 194 12.96 10.40 5.57
C LEU A 194 14.33 11.10 5.58
N VAL A 195 14.79 11.54 6.76
CA VAL A 195 16.09 12.20 6.91
C VAL A 195 17.11 11.11 7.25
N ASP A 196 18.08 10.86 6.36
CA ASP A 196 19.20 9.94 6.59
C ASP A 196 18.83 8.49 7.00
N GLY A 197 17.61 8.04 6.69
CA GLY A 197 17.11 6.71 7.04
C GLY A 197 16.31 6.66 8.33
N ASP A 198 16.20 7.78 9.05
CA ASP A 198 15.44 7.93 10.28
C ASP A 198 14.02 8.48 10.00
N TYR A 199 13.06 8.05 10.81
CA TYR A 199 11.67 8.54 10.74
C TYR A 199 11.59 10.00 11.20
N PRO A 200 10.66 10.80 10.62
CA PRO A 200 10.51 12.21 11.00
C PRO A 200 10.13 12.35 12.47
N GLU A 201 10.79 13.27 13.17
CA GLU A 201 10.49 13.55 14.57
C GLU A 201 9.11 14.23 14.74
N PRO A 202 8.35 13.90 15.80
CA PRO A 202 7.09 14.56 16.09
C PRO A 202 7.24 16.05 16.36
N LEU A 203 6.32 16.87 15.83
CA LEU A 203 6.27 18.32 16.03
C LEU A 203 6.26 18.72 17.52
N ASN A 204 5.51 17.98 18.33
CA ASN A 204 5.45 18.17 19.77
C ASN A 204 5.14 16.84 20.47
N VAL A 205 6.17 16.02 20.65
CA VAL A 205 6.08 14.73 21.34
C VAL A 205 5.55 14.88 22.79
N THR A 206 5.85 16.01 23.45
CA THR A 206 5.39 16.26 24.82
C THR A 206 3.88 16.40 24.89
N ALA A 207 3.30 17.25 24.04
CA ALA A 207 1.85 17.44 23.98
C ALA A 207 1.13 16.19 23.47
N CYS A 208 1.75 15.45 22.55
CA CYS A 208 1.20 14.19 22.03
C CYS A 208 1.11 13.12 23.13
N VAL A 209 2.22 12.82 23.78
CA VAL A 209 2.32 11.69 24.72
C VAL A 209 1.70 12.01 26.08
N MET A 210 1.87 13.23 26.61
CA MET A 210 1.44 13.55 27.98
C MET A 210 0.00 14.07 28.06
N ASN A 211 -0.43 14.91 27.11
CA ASN A 211 -1.72 15.56 27.20
C ASN A 211 -2.80 14.90 26.32
N LYS A 212 -2.39 14.01 25.41
CA LYS A 212 -3.27 13.42 24.38
C LYS A 212 -4.12 14.51 23.68
N ASP A 213 -3.50 15.67 23.46
CA ASP A 213 -4.12 16.88 22.90
C ASP A 213 -4.38 16.72 21.38
N SER A 214 -4.80 17.80 20.71
CA SER A 214 -5.01 17.87 19.25
C SER A 214 -3.77 17.56 18.38
N ASN A 215 -2.63 17.18 18.98
CA ASN A 215 -1.41 16.72 18.31
C ASN A 215 -1.39 15.21 18.03
N PHE A 216 -2.49 14.52 18.37
CA PHE A 216 -2.74 13.11 18.06
C PHE A 216 -3.26 12.94 16.61
N LEU A 217 -2.88 11.84 15.94
CA LEU A 217 -3.37 11.46 14.60
C LEU A 217 -4.78 10.87 14.65
#